data_AF-A0ABD3RCE8-F1
#
_entry.id   AF-A0ABD3RCE8-F1
#
_cell.length_a   1.000
_cell.length_b   1.000
_cell.length_c   1.000
_cell.angle_alpha   90.00
_cell.angle_beta   90.00
_cell.angle_gamma   90.00
#
_symmetry.space_group_name_H-M   'P 1'
#
loop_
_entity.id
_entity.type
_entity.pdbx_description
1 polymer ?
#
loop_
_entity_poly.entity_id
_entity_poly.type
_entity_poly.pdbx_seq_one_letter_code
_entity_poly.pdbx_strand_id
1 'polypeptide(L)'
;MNKVQRGDGDGAKEDTAIRCTTTAGPITMVLHREWSPQGYIRAKSLFERGYYDHSHFFRVVPHFLVQFGISYTTDEELKRFAESTIQDDPKREDLMPFREGMISFAGSGPNSRTSQLFIAYEGAGGLGNSPWETPFGEVVEGMENVRKLYSYGDMPPWGNGPQQGPIRNQGSSYVEKNFPLLDKFLTCTVSRVDSSQDVQEEIPNENIQAMEDSVGDFPAGSGDSADDLQGGTPDDNSNVMKMVEDRRAIRGDQTHAKNNKDGNSSSVIKILALIFVVGMLVQLIARRNKSKHAEKSV
;
A
#
# COMPACT_ATOMS: atom_id res chain seq x y z
N MET A 1 44.00 -27.84 -13.35
CA MET A 1 42.78 -27.94 -12.50
C MET A 1 41.82 -26.82 -12.88
N ASN A 2 40.68 -27.16 -13.48
CA ASN A 2 39.56 -26.24 -13.67
C ASN A 2 38.90 -25.96 -12.33
N LYS A 3 38.84 -24.70 -11.91
CA LYS A 3 37.94 -24.26 -10.85
C LYS A 3 36.84 -23.46 -11.53
N VAL A 4 35.68 -24.11 -11.70
CA VAL A 4 34.45 -23.50 -12.19
C VAL A 4 34.11 -22.35 -11.23
N GLN A 5 34.24 -21.11 -11.71
CA GLN A 5 33.60 -19.98 -11.06
C GLN A 5 32.10 -20.10 -11.34
N ARG A 6 31.30 -20.34 -10.31
CA ARG A 6 29.88 -19.99 -10.35
C ARG A 6 29.83 -18.47 -10.33
N GLY A 7 29.66 -17.86 -11.49
CA GLY A 7 29.17 -16.50 -11.56
C GLY A 7 27.71 -16.52 -11.15
N ASP A 8 27.39 -15.93 -10.02
CA ASP A 8 26.02 -15.54 -9.68
C ASP A 8 25.67 -14.33 -10.56
N GLY A 9 25.43 -14.62 -11.84
CA GLY A 9 24.88 -13.70 -12.82
C GLY A 9 23.43 -14.07 -13.06
N ASP A 10 22.52 -13.49 -12.29
CA ASP A 10 21.28 -12.89 -12.79
C ASP A 10 20.63 -12.12 -11.63
N GLY A 11 20.28 -10.85 -11.86
CA GLY A 11 19.52 -10.05 -10.90
C GLY A 11 18.09 -10.56 -10.91
N ALA A 12 17.83 -11.67 -10.22
CA ALA A 12 16.51 -12.30 -10.21
C ALA A 12 15.44 -11.27 -9.86
N LYS A 13 14.42 -11.18 -10.72
CA LYS A 13 13.18 -10.43 -10.49
C LYS A 13 12.47 -11.03 -9.28
N GLU A 14 12.87 -10.55 -8.10
CA GLU A 14 12.28 -10.98 -6.85
C GLU A 14 11.10 -10.07 -6.53
N ASP A 15 9.92 -10.53 -6.94
CA ASP A 15 8.66 -9.88 -6.62
C ASP A 15 8.01 -10.57 -5.40
N THR A 16 7.43 -9.76 -4.52
CA THR A 16 6.73 -10.24 -3.34
C THR A 16 5.32 -9.68 -3.31
N ALA A 17 4.33 -10.55 -3.20
CA ALA A 17 2.94 -10.17 -3.00
C ALA A 17 2.65 -9.97 -1.50
N ILE A 18 1.98 -8.87 -1.19
CA ILE A 18 1.47 -8.51 0.13
C ILE A 18 -0.05 -8.46 0.01
N ARG A 19 -0.73 -9.44 0.60
CA ARG A 19 -2.19 -9.48 0.65
C ARG A 19 -2.64 -8.96 2.00
N CYS A 20 -3.36 -7.85 2.02
CA CYS A 20 -3.86 -7.22 3.22
C CYS A 20 -5.38 -7.24 3.25
N THR A 21 -5.94 -7.58 4.40
CA THR A 21 -7.36 -7.33 4.70
C THR A 21 -7.48 -5.96 5.38
N THR A 22 -8.49 -5.17 4.98
CA THR A 22 -8.75 -3.85 5.59
C THR A 22 -10.23 -3.72 5.93
N THR A 23 -10.57 -2.70 6.72
CA THR A 23 -11.97 -2.35 7.00
C THR A 23 -12.76 -1.90 5.76
N ALA A 24 -12.09 -1.51 4.68
CA ALA A 24 -12.70 -1.11 3.41
C ALA A 24 -12.75 -2.24 2.36
N GLY A 25 -12.17 -3.41 2.66
CA GLY A 25 -12.04 -4.55 1.74
C GLY A 25 -10.59 -5.02 1.58
N PRO A 26 -10.36 -6.15 0.88
CA PRO A 26 -9.02 -6.67 0.63
C PRO A 26 -8.23 -5.79 -0.37
N ILE A 27 -6.91 -5.78 -0.23
CA ILE A 27 -5.96 -5.09 -1.11
C ILE A 27 -4.75 -6.02 -1.32
N THR A 28 -4.33 -6.21 -2.57
CA THR A 28 -3.10 -6.93 -2.91
C THR A 28 -2.09 -5.96 -3.50
N MET A 29 -0.89 -5.93 -2.91
CA MET A 29 0.24 -5.14 -3.38
C MET A 29 1.34 -6.08 -3.88
N VAL A 30 2.08 -5.68 -4.91
CA VAL A 30 3.30 -6.35 -5.34
C VAL A 30 4.47 -5.42 -5.12
N LEU A 31 5.51 -5.92 -4.46
CA LEU A 31 6.76 -5.22 -4.22
C LEU A 31 7.78 -5.71 -5.24
N HIS A 32 8.45 -4.76 -5.90
CA HIS A 32 9.44 -5.01 -6.95
C HIS A 32 10.83 -4.68 -6.42
N ARG A 33 11.65 -5.71 -6.16
CA ARG A 33 13.01 -5.52 -5.65
C ARG A 33 13.87 -4.69 -6.60
N GLU A 34 13.66 -4.82 -7.90
CA GLU A 34 14.44 -4.12 -8.93
C GLU A 34 14.14 -2.60 -8.98
N TRP A 35 12.97 -2.15 -8.51
CA TRP A 35 12.61 -0.73 -8.51
C TRP A 35 13.36 0.05 -7.44
N SER A 36 13.41 -0.51 -6.23
CA SER A 36 14.02 0.12 -5.05
C SER A 36 14.47 -0.99 -4.09
N PRO A 37 15.69 -1.51 -4.23
CA PRO A 37 16.17 -2.63 -3.42
C PRO A 37 16.12 -2.38 -1.91
N GLN A 38 16.51 -1.18 -1.45
CA GLN A 38 16.51 -0.85 -0.01
C GLN A 38 15.07 -0.65 0.50
N GLY A 39 14.24 0.05 -0.29
CA GLY A 39 12.81 0.21 0.00
C GLY A 39 12.07 -1.14 0.06
N TYR A 40 12.32 -2.03 -0.90
CA TYR A 40 11.77 -3.38 -0.96
C TYR A 40 12.12 -4.18 0.29
N ILE A 41 13.42 -4.30 0.62
CA ILE A 41 13.89 -5.07 1.79
C ILE A 41 13.23 -4.55 3.06
N ARG A 42 13.16 -3.22 3.20
CA ARG A 42 12.56 -2.56 4.34
C ARG A 42 11.06 -2.83 4.44
N ALA A 43 10.31 -2.58 3.37
CA ALA A 43 8.87 -2.73 3.34
C ALA A 43 8.48 -4.19 3.60
N LYS A 44 9.11 -5.13 2.88
CA LYS A 44 8.91 -6.57 3.06
C LYS A 44 9.11 -6.97 4.52
N SER A 45 10.21 -6.57 5.14
CA SER A 45 10.51 -6.89 6.56
C SER A 45 9.46 -6.33 7.53
N LEU A 46 8.92 -5.14 7.27
CA LEU A 46 7.88 -4.54 8.11
C LEU A 46 6.54 -5.28 7.97
N PHE A 47 6.15 -5.69 6.75
CA PHE A 47 4.96 -6.50 6.53
C PHE A 47 5.10 -7.91 7.12
N GLU A 48 6.24 -8.59 6.93
CA GLU A 48 6.48 -9.94 7.46
C GLU A 48 6.43 -10.00 8.99
N ARG A 49 6.83 -8.91 9.66
CA ARG A 49 6.82 -8.79 11.11
C ARG A 49 5.50 -8.24 11.67
N GLY A 50 4.46 -8.11 10.85
CA GLY A 50 3.15 -7.62 11.27
C GLY A 50 3.15 -6.16 11.74
N TYR A 51 4.13 -5.33 11.34
CA TYR A 51 4.25 -3.96 11.82
C TYR A 51 2.99 -3.12 11.49
N TYR A 52 2.38 -3.35 10.34
CA TYR A 52 1.23 -2.57 9.88
C TYR A 52 -0.11 -3.13 10.35
N ASP A 53 -0.15 -4.28 11.04
CA ASP A 53 -1.39 -4.87 11.51
C ASP A 53 -2.12 -3.89 12.44
N HIS A 54 -3.42 -3.73 12.22
CA HIS A 54 -4.28 -2.75 12.92
C HIS A 54 -3.89 -1.28 12.78
N SER A 55 -2.88 -0.93 11.97
CA SER A 55 -2.48 0.46 11.74
C SER A 55 -3.46 1.17 10.81
N HIS A 56 -3.72 2.45 11.09
CA HIS A 56 -4.69 3.26 10.34
C HIS A 56 -4.07 3.93 9.12
N PHE A 57 -4.89 4.11 8.09
CA PHE A 57 -4.63 5.05 6.99
C PHE A 57 -4.87 6.47 7.48
N PHE A 58 -3.89 7.02 8.22
CA PHE A 58 -4.09 8.26 8.97
C PHE A 58 -4.17 9.52 8.12
N ARG A 59 -3.80 9.46 6.84
CA ARG A 59 -3.89 10.61 5.93
C ARG A 59 -4.37 10.12 4.57
N VAL A 60 -5.63 10.45 4.26
CA VAL A 60 -6.27 10.13 2.98
C VAL A 60 -6.61 11.45 2.33
N VAL A 61 -5.94 11.77 1.23
CA VAL A 61 -6.16 13.00 0.46
C VAL A 61 -6.58 12.58 -0.95
N PRO A 62 -7.88 12.68 -1.29
CA PRO A 62 -8.38 12.30 -2.61
C PRO A 62 -7.60 12.97 -3.75
N HIS A 63 -7.31 12.22 -4.81
CA HIS A 63 -6.52 12.66 -5.98
C HIS A 63 -5.06 13.02 -5.68
N PHE A 64 -4.57 12.68 -4.48
CA PHE A 64 -3.16 12.86 -4.13
C PHE A 64 -2.56 11.58 -3.57
N LEU A 65 -2.89 11.19 -2.34
CA LEU A 65 -2.31 9.99 -1.73
C LEU A 65 -3.13 9.44 -0.57
N VAL A 66 -2.78 8.21 -0.21
CA VAL A 66 -3.12 7.56 1.06
C VAL A 66 -1.82 7.26 1.79
N GLN A 67 -1.64 7.77 3.00
CA GLN A 67 -0.43 7.56 3.81
C GLN A 67 -0.76 6.80 5.10
N PHE A 68 0.13 5.87 5.44
CA PHE A 68 0.06 4.99 6.60
C PHE A 68 1.47 4.69 7.13
N GLY A 69 1.57 3.79 8.11
CA GLY A 69 2.85 3.31 8.63
C GLY A 69 3.28 3.91 9.97
N ILE A 70 2.31 4.36 10.76
CA ILE A 70 2.48 4.56 12.21
C ILE A 70 1.77 3.40 12.91
N SER A 71 2.57 2.44 13.40
CA SER A 71 2.09 1.25 14.11
C SER A 71 1.80 1.54 15.58
N TYR A 72 1.02 0.66 16.20
CA TYR A 72 0.77 0.60 17.64
C TYR A 72 1.46 -0.59 18.31
N THR A 73 2.41 -1.21 17.62
CA THR A 73 3.15 -2.36 18.18
C THR A 73 3.81 -2.00 19.50
N THR A 74 3.70 -2.92 20.46
CA THR A 74 4.40 -2.87 21.75
C THR A 74 5.74 -3.62 21.70
N ASP A 75 6.10 -4.22 20.57
CA ASP A 75 7.41 -4.80 20.35
C ASP A 75 8.44 -3.67 20.15
N GLU A 76 9.22 -3.42 21.20
CA GLU A 76 10.24 -2.39 21.24
C GLU A 76 11.39 -2.62 20.24
N GLU A 77 11.70 -3.88 19.90
CA GLU A 77 12.71 -4.17 18.88
C GLU A 77 12.17 -3.84 17.49
N LEU A 78 10.95 -4.28 17.19
CA LEU A 78 10.30 -3.95 15.93
C LEU A 78 10.08 -2.44 15.78
N LYS A 79 9.74 -1.75 16.87
CA LYS A 79 9.63 -0.29 16.89
C LYS A 79 10.96 0.39 16.58
N ARG A 80 12.05 0.03 17.28
CA ARG A 80 13.40 0.56 17.00
C ARG A 80 13.84 0.27 15.57
N PHE A 81 13.54 -0.94 15.09
CA PHE A 81 13.76 -1.30 13.69
C PHE A 81 12.98 -0.33 12.80
N ALA A 82 11.67 -0.18 12.98
CA ALA A 82 10.80 0.69 12.17
C ALA A 82 11.19 2.18 12.20
N GLU A 83 11.78 2.65 13.30
CA GLU A 83 12.24 4.04 13.48
C GLU A 83 13.64 4.29 12.91
N SER A 84 14.43 3.26 12.62
CA SER A 84 15.74 3.41 11.97
C SER A 84 15.58 3.93 10.53
N THR A 85 16.51 4.78 10.09
CA THR A 85 16.52 5.26 8.71
C THR A 85 17.22 4.29 7.76
N ILE A 86 16.80 4.30 6.49
CA ILE A 86 17.46 3.58 5.39
C ILE A 86 18.10 4.57 4.40
N GLN A 87 19.15 4.13 3.71
CA GLN A 87 19.76 4.89 2.61
C GLN A 87 18.78 5.00 1.44
N ASP A 88 18.83 6.08 0.67
CA ASP A 88 18.01 6.28 -0.52
C ASP A 88 18.37 5.29 -1.64
N ASP A 89 17.37 4.87 -2.41
CA ASP A 89 17.59 4.09 -3.63
C ASP A 89 17.88 5.04 -4.81
N PRO A 90 18.54 4.54 -5.87
CA PRO A 90 18.69 5.29 -7.10
C PRO A 90 17.32 5.71 -7.65
N LYS A 91 17.20 6.98 -8.05
CA LYS A 91 15.96 7.48 -8.65
C LYS A 91 15.67 6.74 -9.97
N ARG A 92 14.43 6.30 -10.14
CA ARG A 92 13.92 5.62 -11.33
C ARG A 92 13.03 6.56 -12.15
N GLU A 93 13.63 7.32 -13.07
CA GLU A 93 12.89 8.29 -13.90
C GLU A 93 11.87 7.61 -14.82
N ASP A 94 12.08 6.35 -15.16
CA ASP A 94 11.16 5.51 -15.94
C ASP A 94 9.87 5.16 -15.20
N LEU A 95 9.84 5.33 -13.87
CA LEU A 95 8.67 5.12 -13.01
C LEU A 95 7.97 6.44 -12.66
N MET A 96 8.34 7.54 -13.33
CA MET A 96 7.83 8.89 -13.07
C MET A 96 7.03 9.45 -14.27
N PRO A 97 5.98 10.24 -14.02
CA PRO A 97 5.35 10.49 -12.72
C PRO A 97 4.69 9.24 -12.15
N PHE A 98 4.38 9.26 -10.85
CA PHE A 98 3.69 8.14 -10.20
C PHE A 98 2.37 7.82 -10.90
N ARG A 99 2.17 6.53 -11.23
CA ARG A 99 0.88 5.98 -11.64
C ARG A 99 -0.02 5.73 -10.42
N GLU A 100 -1.33 5.69 -10.63
CA GLU A 100 -2.27 5.27 -9.59
C GLU A 100 -1.87 3.89 -9.05
N GLY A 101 -1.88 3.74 -7.72
CA GLY A 101 -1.55 2.49 -7.04
C GLY A 101 -0.07 2.32 -6.73
N MET A 102 0.84 3.14 -7.26
CA MET A 102 2.26 3.07 -6.91
C MET A 102 2.50 3.37 -5.43
N ILE A 103 3.43 2.64 -4.82
CA ILE A 103 3.73 2.68 -3.39
C ILE A 103 5.18 3.13 -3.18
N SER A 104 5.36 4.09 -2.29
CA SER A 104 6.67 4.61 -1.91
C SER A 104 6.72 5.01 -0.44
N PHE A 105 7.92 5.19 0.08
CA PHE A 105 8.14 5.75 1.41
C PHE A 105 7.85 7.25 1.43
N ALA A 106 7.27 7.72 2.54
CA ALA A 106 7.34 9.12 2.90
C ALA A 106 8.71 9.43 3.52
N GLY A 107 9.26 10.60 3.22
CA GLY A 107 10.54 11.06 3.75
C GLY A 107 10.57 12.57 3.95
N SER A 108 11.56 13.04 4.70
CA SER A 108 11.77 14.44 5.05
C SER A 108 13.14 14.96 4.62
N GLY A 109 13.79 14.29 3.67
CA GLY A 109 15.14 14.59 3.21
C GLY A 109 15.94 13.33 2.84
N PRO A 110 17.20 13.50 2.41
CA PRO A 110 18.06 12.38 2.06
C PRO A 110 18.22 11.38 3.22
N ASN A 111 18.13 10.09 2.93
CA ASN A 111 18.32 8.99 3.88
C ASN A 111 17.43 9.10 5.15
N SER A 112 16.20 9.59 5.00
CA SER A 112 15.25 9.82 6.11
C SER A 112 14.10 8.82 6.17
N ARG A 113 14.03 7.90 5.20
CA ARG A 113 12.95 6.92 5.08
C ARG A 113 12.97 5.97 6.27
N THR A 114 11.82 5.72 6.89
CA THR A 114 11.68 4.89 8.10
C THR A 114 10.65 3.77 7.89
N SER A 115 9.38 4.00 8.27
CA SER A 115 8.28 3.04 8.19
C SER A 115 7.00 3.63 7.57
N GLN A 116 6.96 4.94 7.33
CA GLN A 116 5.80 5.56 6.73
C GLN A 116 5.80 5.37 5.21
N LEU A 117 4.68 4.89 4.71
CA LEU A 117 4.44 4.58 3.32
C LEU A 117 3.25 5.37 2.80
N PHE A 118 3.20 5.56 1.48
CA PHE A 118 2.02 6.06 0.82
C PHE A 118 1.69 5.26 -0.44
N ILE A 119 0.40 5.22 -0.78
CA ILE A 119 -0.14 4.79 -2.07
C ILE A 119 -0.54 6.06 -2.83
N ALA A 120 -0.05 6.21 -4.05
CA ALA A 120 -0.40 7.34 -4.91
C ALA A 120 -1.78 7.14 -5.54
N TYR A 121 -2.58 8.20 -5.56
CA TYR A 121 -3.76 8.27 -6.42
C TYR A 121 -3.40 8.77 -7.82
N GLU A 122 -4.34 8.63 -8.74
CA GLU A 122 -4.25 9.31 -10.03
C GLU A 122 -4.09 10.83 -9.83
N GLY A 123 -3.20 11.45 -10.61
CA GLY A 123 -2.98 12.89 -10.57
C GLY A 123 -2.02 13.38 -9.48
N ALA A 124 -1.31 12.48 -8.79
CA ALA A 124 -0.35 12.79 -7.73
C ALA A 124 0.98 13.42 -8.23
N GLY A 125 0.93 14.38 -9.16
CA GLY A 125 2.09 14.95 -9.85
C GLY A 125 3.12 15.65 -8.96
N GLY A 126 2.82 15.86 -7.67
CA GLY A 126 3.77 16.36 -6.68
C GLY A 126 4.72 15.29 -6.13
N LEU A 127 4.40 14.01 -6.28
CA LEU A 127 5.16 12.88 -5.73
C LEU A 127 6.23 12.37 -6.70
N GLY A 128 7.31 11.81 -6.16
CA GLY A 128 8.40 11.22 -6.96
C GLY A 128 9.44 12.22 -7.44
N ASN A 129 9.31 13.48 -7.02
CA ASN A 129 10.28 14.53 -7.34
C ASN A 129 11.53 14.46 -6.45
N SER A 130 11.44 13.75 -5.33
CA SER A 130 12.54 13.62 -4.36
C SER A 130 13.21 12.24 -4.43
N PRO A 131 14.53 12.14 -4.16
CA PRO A 131 15.24 10.85 -4.19
C PRO A 131 14.68 9.79 -3.23
N TRP A 132 14.17 10.23 -2.06
CA TRP A 132 13.55 9.36 -1.06
C TRP A 132 12.12 8.93 -1.42
N GLU A 133 11.61 9.31 -2.59
CA GLU A 133 10.28 8.93 -3.09
C GLU A 133 10.39 7.94 -4.26
N THR A 134 11.46 7.15 -4.33
CA THR A 134 11.56 6.09 -5.35
C THR A 134 10.55 4.98 -5.00
N PRO A 135 9.61 4.63 -5.92
CA PRO A 135 8.63 3.59 -5.67
C PRO A 135 9.28 2.21 -5.57
N PHE A 136 8.70 1.34 -4.76
CA PHE A 136 9.17 -0.03 -4.56
C PHE A 136 8.09 -1.07 -4.84
N GLY A 137 6.89 -0.65 -5.24
CA GLY A 137 5.78 -1.56 -5.50
C GLY A 137 4.53 -0.84 -6.00
N GLU A 138 3.48 -1.60 -6.27
CA GLU A 138 2.18 -1.09 -6.68
C GLU A 138 1.03 -1.96 -6.14
N VAL A 139 -0.16 -1.38 -6.03
CA VAL A 139 -1.40 -2.11 -5.76
C VAL A 139 -1.87 -2.77 -7.06
N VAL A 140 -1.97 -4.09 -7.06
CA VAL A 140 -2.39 -4.89 -8.23
C VAL A 140 -3.85 -5.34 -8.16
N GLU A 141 -4.42 -5.46 -6.95
CA GLU A 141 -5.84 -5.78 -6.73
C GLU A 141 -6.39 -4.93 -5.57
N GLY A 142 -7.67 -4.57 -5.62
CA GLY A 142 -8.33 -3.86 -4.53
C GLY A 142 -8.18 -2.33 -4.54
N MET A 143 -7.76 -1.73 -5.66
CA MET A 143 -7.69 -0.26 -5.78
C MET A 143 -9.05 0.42 -5.60
N GLU A 144 -10.15 -0.25 -5.94
CA GLU A 144 -11.50 0.21 -5.63
C GLU A 144 -11.79 0.27 -4.13
N ASN A 145 -11.11 -0.52 -3.30
CA ASN A 145 -11.22 -0.47 -1.85
C ASN A 145 -10.35 0.65 -1.28
N VAL A 146 -9.15 0.89 -1.85
CA VAL A 146 -8.33 2.06 -1.55
C VAL A 146 -9.12 3.35 -1.82
N ARG A 147 -9.80 3.47 -2.96
CA ARG A 147 -10.63 4.64 -3.29
C ARG A 147 -11.84 4.84 -2.37
N LYS A 148 -12.28 3.83 -1.64
CA LYS A 148 -13.41 3.92 -0.68
C LYS A 148 -12.99 4.38 0.70
N LEU A 149 -11.67 4.41 1.00
CA LEU A 149 -11.14 4.79 2.30
C LEU A 149 -11.68 6.15 2.73
N TYR A 150 -12.09 6.26 3.99
CA TYR A 150 -12.63 7.50 4.51
C TYR A 150 -11.55 8.59 4.61
N SER A 151 -11.92 9.82 4.27
CA SER A 151 -11.02 10.96 4.25
C SER A 151 -11.49 12.06 5.21
N TYR A 152 -10.69 12.29 6.26
CA TYR A 152 -10.71 13.56 7.00
C TYR A 152 -9.85 14.67 6.34
N GLY A 153 -9.23 14.35 5.18
CA GLY A 153 -8.36 15.25 4.45
C GLY A 153 -6.91 15.21 4.94
N ASP A 154 -6.17 16.27 4.63
CA ASP A 154 -4.77 16.42 5.04
C ASP A 154 -4.64 16.74 6.54
N MET A 155 -3.44 16.64 7.08
CA MET A 155 -3.12 17.06 8.44
C MET A 155 -3.21 18.59 8.58
N PRO A 156 -3.57 19.12 9.76
CA PRO A 156 -3.52 20.56 10.03
C PRO A 156 -2.15 21.18 9.70
N PRO A 157 -2.11 22.43 9.20
CA PRO A 157 -3.25 23.32 8.94
C PRO A 157 -3.96 23.11 7.60
N TRP A 158 -3.55 22.14 6.78
CA TRP A 158 -4.04 21.97 5.41
C TRP A 158 -5.30 21.10 5.29
N GLY A 159 -5.70 20.46 6.39
CA GLY A 159 -6.96 19.74 6.50
C GLY A 159 -7.31 19.42 7.95
N ASN A 160 -8.31 18.56 8.12
CA ASN A 160 -8.85 18.15 9.42
C ASN A 160 -8.39 16.75 9.82
N GLY A 161 -7.37 16.20 9.16
CA GLY A 161 -6.85 14.87 9.41
C GLY A 161 -6.08 14.74 10.73
N PRO A 162 -5.83 13.50 11.17
CA PRO A 162 -4.99 13.21 12.33
C PRO A 162 -3.61 13.87 12.30
N GLN A 163 -3.14 14.29 13.48
CA GLN A 163 -1.74 14.72 13.66
C GLN A 163 -0.85 13.53 14.03
N GLN A 164 0.32 13.41 13.39
CA GLN A 164 1.19 12.25 13.62
C GLN A 164 1.73 12.13 15.04
N GLY A 165 1.99 13.25 15.73
CA GLY A 165 2.52 13.24 17.11
C GLY A 165 1.60 12.52 18.10
N PRO A 166 0.32 12.92 18.22
CA PRO A 166 -0.67 12.19 19.01
C PRO A 166 -0.82 10.71 18.62
N ILE A 167 -0.79 10.35 17.32
CA ILE A 167 -0.86 8.94 16.90
C ILE A 167 0.33 8.15 17.47
N ARG A 168 1.55 8.69 17.42
CA ARG A 168 2.75 8.04 17.98
C ARG A 168 2.69 7.90 19.50
N ASN A 169 2.18 8.91 20.20
CA ASN A 169 2.24 8.97 21.67
C ASN A 169 1.07 8.29 22.37
N GLN A 170 -0.12 8.31 21.76
CA GLN A 170 -1.37 7.81 22.35
C GLN A 170 -1.90 6.56 21.61
N GLY A 171 -1.31 6.23 20.46
CA GLY A 171 -1.64 5.03 19.71
C GLY A 171 -3.05 5.03 19.11
N SER A 172 -3.65 3.84 19.01
CA SER A 172 -4.98 3.63 18.44
C SER A 172 -6.06 4.42 19.18
N SER A 173 -5.94 4.56 20.50
CA SER A 173 -6.94 5.23 21.35
C SER A 173 -7.24 6.67 20.89
N TYR A 174 -6.21 7.41 20.42
CA TYR A 174 -6.38 8.75 19.88
C TYR A 174 -7.14 8.73 18.55
N VAL A 175 -6.78 7.81 17.65
CA VAL A 175 -7.39 7.72 16.33
C VAL A 175 -8.85 7.27 16.43
N GLU A 176 -9.11 6.22 17.20
CA GLU A 176 -10.46 5.66 17.34
C GLU A 176 -11.42 6.63 18.05
N LYS A 177 -10.91 7.46 18.98
CA LYS A 177 -11.73 8.47 19.65
C LYS A 177 -12.05 9.69 18.78
N ASN A 178 -11.05 10.21 18.05
CA ASN A 178 -11.18 11.50 17.35
C ASN A 178 -11.49 11.36 15.85
N PHE A 179 -11.15 10.22 15.26
CA PHE A 179 -11.29 9.92 13.83
C PHE A 179 -11.88 8.51 13.62
N PRO A 180 -13.05 8.20 14.20
CA PRO A 180 -13.61 6.84 14.25
C PRO A 180 -13.93 6.25 12.88
N LEU A 181 -14.01 7.08 11.83
CA LEU A 181 -14.31 6.66 10.48
C LEU A 181 -13.07 6.24 9.68
N LEU A 182 -11.86 6.45 10.21
CA LEU A 182 -10.65 6.04 9.50
C LEU A 182 -10.56 4.53 9.38
N ASP A 183 -10.22 4.11 8.17
CA ASP A 183 -9.96 2.73 7.86
C ASP A 183 -8.58 2.30 8.36
N LYS A 184 -8.44 0.99 8.60
CA LYS A 184 -7.19 0.36 9.04
C LYS A 184 -6.95 -0.96 8.36
N PHE A 185 -5.68 -1.36 8.34
CA PHE A 185 -5.33 -2.76 8.12
C PHE A 185 -5.92 -3.63 9.23
N LEU A 186 -6.32 -4.84 8.90
CA LEU A 186 -6.63 -5.87 9.89
C LEU A 186 -5.41 -6.77 10.02
N THR A 187 -5.07 -7.47 8.94
CA THR A 187 -3.87 -8.31 8.84
C THR A 187 -3.28 -8.25 7.44
N CYS A 188 -1.98 -8.47 7.33
CA CYS A 188 -1.29 -8.65 6.05
C CYS A 188 -0.49 -9.95 6.02
N THR A 189 -0.51 -10.64 4.87
CA THR A 189 0.28 -11.84 4.62
C THR A 189 1.25 -11.62 3.47
N VAL A 190 2.45 -12.17 3.58
CA VAL A 190 3.54 -12.01 2.62
C VAL A 190 3.77 -13.34 1.91
N SER A 191 3.80 -13.33 0.57
CA SER A 191 4.07 -14.50 -0.27
C SER A 191 4.95 -14.12 -1.45
N ARG A 192 5.83 -15.02 -1.88
CA ARG A 192 6.60 -14.81 -3.12
C ARG A 192 5.69 -14.85 -4.35
N VAL A 193 6.01 -14.04 -5.35
CA VAL A 193 5.41 -14.15 -6.68
C VAL A 193 6.31 -15.07 -7.50
N ASP A 194 5.91 -16.33 -7.64
CA ASP A 194 6.62 -17.24 -8.54
C ASP A 194 6.24 -16.86 -9.98
N SER A 195 7.24 -16.43 -10.75
CA SER A 195 7.11 -16.00 -12.15
C SER A 195 6.83 -17.14 -13.14
N SER A 196 6.35 -18.30 -12.65
CA SER A 196 6.11 -19.53 -13.42
C SER A 196 4.63 -19.92 -13.52
N GLN A 197 3.69 -18.97 -13.44
CA GLN A 197 2.33 -19.25 -13.92
C GLN A 197 2.28 -19.07 -15.44
N ASP A 198 2.43 -20.21 -16.10
CA ASP A 198 2.30 -20.43 -17.53
C ASP A 198 1.03 -19.82 -18.12
N VAL A 199 1.21 -19.29 -19.33
CA VAL A 199 0.15 -19.05 -20.31
C VAL A 199 -0.61 -20.37 -20.54
N GLN A 200 -1.79 -20.52 -19.94
CA GLN A 200 -2.81 -21.39 -20.51
C GLN A 200 -3.57 -20.58 -21.56
N GLU A 201 -3.03 -20.54 -22.77
CA GLU A 201 -3.84 -20.31 -23.96
C GLU A 201 -4.83 -21.48 -24.05
N GLU A 202 -6.11 -21.23 -23.75
CA GLU A 202 -7.19 -22.13 -24.14
C GLU A 202 -7.22 -22.19 -25.67
N ILE A 203 -6.65 -23.25 -26.26
CA ILE A 203 -6.88 -23.58 -27.66
C ILE A 203 -8.34 -24.03 -27.80
N PRO A 204 -9.17 -23.40 -28.66
CA PRO A 204 -10.54 -23.85 -28.90
C PRO A 204 -10.53 -25.22 -29.57
N ASN A 205 -11.20 -26.19 -28.96
CA ASN A 205 -11.25 -27.56 -29.45
C ASN A 205 -12.31 -27.69 -30.56
N GLU A 206 -11.94 -27.39 -31.81
CA GLU A 206 -12.74 -27.78 -32.98
C GLU A 206 -12.39 -29.21 -33.44
N ASN A 207 -13.39 -30.08 -33.30
CA ASN A 207 -13.76 -31.13 -34.26
C ASN A 207 -12.83 -32.37 -34.39
N ILE A 208 -13.11 -33.41 -33.59
CA ILE A 208 -12.90 -34.80 -34.01
C ILE A 208 -14.24 -35.53 -33.87
N GLN A 209 -15.01 -35.53 -34.95
CA GLN A 209 -16.09 -36.48 -35.17
C GLN A 209 -15.59 -37.52 -36.18
N ALA A 210 -15.33 -38.76 -35.74
CA ALA A 210 -15.64 -40.01 -36.43
C ALA A 210 -14.77 -41.17 -35.91
N MET A 211 -15.43 -42.33 -35.76
CA MET A 211 -14.87 -43.68 -35.46
C MET A 211 -14.54 -43.82 -33.97
N GLU A 212 -15.27 -44.63 -33.18
CA GLU A 212 -15.39 -46.09 -33.32
C GLU A 212 -16.78 -46.61 -32.94
N ASP A 213 -17.40 -47.32 -33.88
CA ASP A 213 -18.45 -48.32 -33.62
C ASP A 213 -17.78 -49.68 -33.30
N SER A 214 -18.45 -50.47 -32.45
CA SER A 214 -18.16 -51.87 -32.06
C SER A 214 -17.06 -52.04 -31.00
N VAL A 215 -17.25 -52.64 -29.82
CA VAL A 215 -18.04 -53.82 -29.40
C VAL A 215 -18.22 -53.78 -27.87
N GLY A 216 -19.33 -54.31 -27.33
CA GLY A 216 -19.30 -55.03 -26.04
C GLY A 216 -20.27 -54.59 -24.95
N ASP A 217 -21.49 -55.11 -25.04
CA ASP A 217 -22.51 -55.30 -24.00
C ASP A 217 -21.98 -56.00 -22.73
N PHE A 218 -22.26 -55.47 -21.52
CA PHE A 218 -22.39 -56.20 -20.22
C PHE A 218 -22.99 -55.26 -19.13
N PRO A 219 -23.69 -55.79 -18.09
CA PRO A 219 -24.95 -55.24 -17.63
C PRO A 219 -24.89 -54.56 -16.25
N ALA A 220 -26.00 -53.87 -15.94
CA ALA A 220 -26.28 -53.14 -14.71
C ALA A 220 -26.16 -53.99 -13.43
N GLY A 221 -25.47 -53.43 -12.44
CA GLY A 221 -25.43 -53.89 -11.05
C GLY A 221 -26.00 -52.83 -10.12
N SER A 222 -26.99 -53.23 -9.35
CA SER A 222 -27.82 -52.50 -8.40
C SER A 222 -27.20 -52.29 -7.01
N GLY A 223 -27.67 -51.25 -6.31
CA GLY A 223 -27.62 -51.08 -4.84
C GLY A 223 -26.36 -50.36 -4.33
N ASP A 224 -26.38 -49.54 -3.29
CA ASP A 224 -27.43 -49.15 -2.36
C ASP A 224 -26.88 -48.01 -1.48
N SER A 225 -27.77 -47.29 -0.80
CA SER A 225 -27.52 -46.48 0.42
C SER A 225 -26.80 -45.12 0.28
N ALA A 226 -27.62 -44.07 0.21
CA ALA A 226 -27.31 -42.76 0.77
C ALA A 226 -27.58 -42.81 2.28
N ASP A 227 -26.60 -42.44 3.10
CA ASP A 227 -26.82 -42.05 4.49
C ASP A 227 -25.97 -40.81 4.80
N ASP A 228 -26.67 -39.85 5.39
CA ASP A 228 -26.23 -38.56 5.89
C ASP A 228 -25.05 -38.68 6.87
N LEU A 229 -24.24 -37.62 6.97
CA LEU A 229 -23.95 -36.98 8.26
C LEU A 229 -23.33 -35.58 8.06
N GLN A 230 -24.16 -34.58 8.36
CA GLN A 230 -23.79 -33.19 8.66
C GLN A 230 -22.96 -33.09 9.95
N GLY A 231 -22.08 -32.09 10.01
CA GLY A 231 -21.39 -31.70 11.24
C GLY A 231 -20.35 -30.60 11.10
N GLY A 232 -20.72 -29.46 10.50
CA GLY A 232 -19.90 -28.23 10.53
C GLY A 232 -20.52 -27.21 11.49
N THR A 233 -19.79 -26.81 12.53
CA THR A 233 -20.17 -25.72 13.44
C THR A 233 -19.83 -24.36 12.85
N PRO A 234 -20.75 -23.38 12.83
CA PRO A 234 -20.43 -21.98 12.57
C PRO A 234 -20.31 -21.19 13.88
N ASP A 235 -19.48 -20.14 13.87
CA ASP A 235 -19.79 -18.79 14.40
C ASP A 235 -18.60 -18.08 15.05
N ASP A 236 -17.81 -17.39 14.22
CA ASP A 236 -17.02 -16.20 14.62
C ASP A 236 -17.26 -14.98 13.68
N ASN A 237 -18.22 -15.09 12.74
CA ASN A 237 -18.48 -14.06 11.71
C ASN A 237 -19.64 -13.10 12.03
N SER A 238 -20.34 -13.28 13.15
CA SER A 238 -21.49 -12.43 13.52
C SER A 238 -21.09 -11.06 14.06
N ASN A 239 -19.89 -10.92 14.64
CA ASN A 239 -19.39 -9.64 15.13
C ASN A 239 -18.82 -8.72 14.03
N VAL A 240 -18.30 -9.30 12.94
CA VAL A 240 -17.73 -8.53 11.82
C VAL A 240 -18.84 -7.85 11.03
N MET A 241 -19.95 -8.55 10.75
CA MET A 241 -21.09 -7.97 10.02
C MET A 241 -21.77 -6.84 10.79
N LYS A 242 -21.91 -6.96 12.11
CA LYS A 242 -22.55 -5.94 12.93
C LYS A 242 -21.78 -4.62 12.94
N MET A 243 -20.44 -4.68 12.92
CA MET A 243 -19.59 -3.49 12.78
C MET A 243 -19.64 -2.86 11.38
N VAL A 244 -19.98 -3.60 10.32
CA VAL A 244 -20.09 -3.09 8.94
C VAL A 244 -21.44 -2.41 8.73
N GLU A 245 -22.52 -2.96 9.29
CA GLU A 245 -23.87 -2.42 9.16
C GLU A 245 -24.09 -1.11 9.93
N ASP A 246 -23.63 -1.02 11.19
CA ASP A 246 -23.73 0.21 11.99
C ASP A 246 -22.97 1.40 11.34
N ARG A 247 -21.91 1.12 10.57
CA ARG A 247 -21.13 2.14 9.83
C ARG A 247 -21.84 2.65 8.58
N ARG A 248 -22.66 1.83 7.92
CA ARG A 248 -23.43 2.25 6.74
C ARG A 248 -24.46 3.32 7.12
N ALA A 249 -25.02 3.23 8.33
CA ALA A 249 -25.95 4.22 8.87
C ALA A 249 -25.29 5.58 9.11
N ILE A 250 -24.09 5.62 9.70
CA ILE A 250 -23.35 6.88 9.95
C ILE A 250 -22.93 7.56 8.63
N ARG A 251 -22.58 6.76 7.60
CA ARG A 251 -22.17 7.27 6.28
C ARG A 251 -23.33 7.88 5.48
N GLY A 252 -24.57 7.44 5.71
CA GLY A 252 -25.75 7.95 5.01
C GLY A 252 -26.10 9.40 5.34
N ASP A 253 -25.92 9.81 6.60
CA ASP A 253 -26.40 11.08 7.14
C ASP A 253 -25.60 12.31 6.66
N GLN A 254 -24.35 12.13 6.22
CA GLN A 254 -23.47 13.23 5.80
C GLN A 254 -23.53 13.55 4.28
N THR A 255 -24.33 12.81 3.50
CA THR A 255 -24.38 12.96 2.02
C THR A 255 -25.11 14.21 1.53
N HIS A 256 -25.70 15.02 2.42
CA HIS A 256 -26.43 16.25 2.05
C HIS A 256 -25.59 17.54 1.95
N ALA A 257 -24.27 17.51 2.19
CA ALA A 257 -23.42 18.70 2.18
C ALA A 257 -22.47 18.82 0.97
N LYS A 258 -22.85 18.32 -0.22
CA LYS A 258 -22.06 18.50 -1.46
C LYS A 258 -22.93 19.03 -2.60
N ASN A 259 -22.96 20.35 -2.72
CA ASN A 259 -23.19 21.06 -3.99
C ASN A 259 -22.70 22.51 -3.85
N ASN A 260 -21.40 22.73 -4.05
CA ASN A 260 -20.96 23.95 -4.71
C ASN A 260 -19.71 23.65 -5.54
N LYS A 261 -19.87 23.82 -6.85
CA LYS A 261 -18.99 23.36 -7.93
C LYS A 261 -18.13 24.52 -8.42
N ASP A 262 -16.92 24.14 -8.84
CA ASP A 262 -16.19 24.68 -10.00
C ASP A 262 -15.78 26.15 -9.99
N GLY A 263 -14.51 26.39 -9.63
CA GLY A 263 -13.86 27.70 -9.86
C GLY A 263 -12.43 27.85 -9.33
N ASN A 264 -11.99 27.03 -8.36
CA ASN A 264 -10.76 27.35 -7.61
C ASN A 264 -9.54 26.44 -7.88
N SER A 265 -9.68 25.35 -8.65
CA SER A 265 -8.62 24.33 -8.77
C SER A 265 -7.33 24.88 -9.44
N SER A 266 -7.46 25.73 -10.47
CA SER A 266 -6.28 26.30 -11.16
C SER A 266 -5.48 27.27 -10.29
N SER A 267 -6.15 28.06 -9.44
CA SER A 267 -5.49 29.02 -8.56
C SER A 267 -4.80 28.34 -7.38
N VAL A 268 -5.42 27.30 -6.81
CA VAL A 268 -4.86 26.54 -5.69
C VAL A 268 -3.61 25.75 -6.13
N ILE A 269 -3.62 25.14 -7.32
CA ILE A 269 -2.45 24.45 -7.89
C ILE A 269 -1.28 25.43 -8.13
N LYS A 270 -1.57 26.63 -8.66
CA LYS A 270 -0.55 27.68 -8.86
C LYS A 270 0.01 28.23 -7.55
N ILE A 271 -0.82 28.37 -6.52
CA ILE A 271 -0.42 28.84 -5.19
C ILE A 271 0.47 27.79 -4.50
N LEU A 272 0.13 26.50 -4.59
CA LEU A 272 0.95 25.41 -4.03
C LEU A 272 2.33 25.31 -4.69
N ALA A 273 2.40 25.44 -6.02
CA ALA A 273 3.68 25.45 -6.74
C ALA A 273 4.57 26.65 -6.34
N LEU A 274 3.97 27.83 -6.14
CA LEU A 274 4.71 29.04 -5.72
C LEU A 274 5.25 28.92 -4.29
N ILE A 275 4.48 28.32 -3.38
CA ILE A 275 4.90 28.10 -1.98
C ILE A 275 6.09 27.14 -1.91
N PHE A 276 6.11 26.10 -2.76
CA PHE A 276 7.23 25.14 -2.80
C PHE A 276 8.54 25.79 -3.28
N VAL A 277 8.46 26.66 -4.29
CA VAL A 277 9.61 27.41 -4.82
C VAL A 277 10.17 28.38 -3.76
N VAL A 278 9.31 29.09 -3.02
CA VAL A 278 9.74 29.98 -1.95
C VAL A 278 10.40 29.19 -0.81
N GLY A 279 9.85 28.02 -0.46
CA GLY A 279 10.45 27.12 0.54
C GLY A 279 11.87 26.67 0.17
N MET A 280 12.09 26.28 -1.10
CA MET A 280 13.43 25.93 -1.60
C MET A 280 14.39 27.13 -1.58
N LEU A 281 13.91 28.33 -1.92
CA LEU A 281 14.74 29.53 -1.93
C LEU A 281 15.20 29.91 -0.51
N VAL A 282 14.31 29.80 0.49
CA VAL A 282 14.65 30.02 1.90
C VAL A 282 15.67 29.00 2.39
N GLN A 283 15.55 27.72 2.01
CA GLN A 283 16.53 26.69 2.36
C GLN A 283 17.89 26.92 1.69
N LEU A 284 17.91 27.39 0.43
CA LEU A 284 19.14 27.75 -0.28
C LEU A 284 19.84 28.95 0.35
N ILE A 285 19.09 29.97 0.76
CA ILE A 285 19.63 31.14 1.47
C ILE A 285 20.20 30.73 2.83
N ALA A 286 19.50 29.87 3.58
CA ALA A 286 19.97 29.34 4.86
C ALA A 286 21.28 28.53 4.71
N ARG A 287 21.40 27.69 3.67
CA ARG A 287 22.64 26.94 3.38
C ARG A 287 23.80 27.86 3.02
N ARG A 288 23.54 28.92 2.25
CA ARG A 288 24.56 29.89 1.83
C ARG A 288 25.07 30.73 3.02
N ASN A 289 24.22 31.08 3.98
CA ASN A 289 24.64 31.75 5.21
C ASN A 289 25.44 30.82 6.15
N LYS A 290 25.08 29.53 6.23
CA LYS A 290 25.83 28.55 7.03
C LYS A 290 27.25 28.32 6.48
N SER A 291 27.41 28.30 5.15
CA SER A 291 28.71 28.20 4.48
C SER A 291 29.59 29.44 4.72
N LYS A 292 29.04 30.66 4.67
CA LYS A 292 29.79 31.89 4.95
C LYS A 292 30.28 32.03 6.39
N HIS A 293 29.61 31.37 7.35
CA HIS A 293 30.06 31.35 8.73
C HIS A 293 31.18 30.33 8.98
N ALA A 294 31.22 29.22 8.22
CA ALA A 294 32.30 28.23 8.32
C ALA A 294 33.63 28.73 7.74
N GLU A 295 33.58 29.65 6.77
CA GLU A 295 34.77 30.20 6.08
C GLU A 295 35.42 31.38 6.86
N LYS A 296 34.73 31.92 7.89
CA LYS A 296 35.25 32.99 8.77
C LYS A 296 35.86 32.49 10.08
N SER A 297 35.89 31.18 10.29
CA SER A 297 36.37 30.54 11.53
C SER A 297 37.60 29.65 11.32
N VAL A 298 38.38 29.89 10.27
CA VAL A 298 39.70 29.27 10.02
C VAL A 298 40.76 30.37 9.98
#